data_AF-B4NZG2-F1
#
_entry.id   AF-B4NZG2-F1
#
_cell.length_a   1.000
_cell.length_b   1.000
_cell.length_c   1.000
_cell.angle_alpha   90.00
_cell.angle_beta   90.00
_cell.angle_gamma   90.00
#
_symmetry.space_group_name_H-M   'P 1'
#
loop_
_entity.id
_entity.type
_entity.pdbx_description
1 polymer ?
#
loop_
_entity_poly.entity_id
_entity_poly.type
_entity_poly.pdbx_seq_one_letter_code
_entity_poly.pdbx_strand_id
1 'polypeptide(L)'
;MDDELEDKVFYQTYVSHMKILSKFAVGFSSINSPLAYIWKLCRLYVLRPEVIFCGLILFVLLLYLQAVDVWSRSILGRIQATLGRQKAVKMMELSASAGDHQSWEELKQQSSAFAVLGRRPRMEDRFIIEENINNNTGISFFAVFDGHGGEFAADFAKDVLVKNIYNKIIEMSKLLKTEGLSGDYDKSPYLARKQSRKESNKENTEPTAAVMRKDSLRKAHSTTADCSAIKQKTTEASIADIYVVQLNSAMRASGNMGSAKESFLNNNNNAQNGAGNAPPPNYEAKCYIENGRINFGKLITDEIMSADYKLVEQAKRATNIAGTTALIAIVQGSKLIVANVGDSRGVMYDWRGIAIPLSFDHKPQQVRERKRIHDAGGFIAFRGVWRVAGVLATSRALGDYPLKDKNLVIATPDILTFELNDHKPHFLILASDGLWDTFSNEEACTFVQEHLKEPDFGAKSLAMESYKRGSVDNITVLVIVFKNDVYKIGSSTGRAGEESLKVPAKSQPVAPAVVQRSNSIKTK
;
A
#
# COMPACT_ATOMS: atom_id res chain seq x y z
N MET A 1 -6.74 72.15 10.40
CA MET A 1 -7.10 72.61 9.04
C MET A 1 -7.17 71.43 8.06
N ASP A 2 -6.40 70.36 8.28
CA ASP A 2 -6.38 69.20 7.38
C ASP A 2 -7.65 68.32 7.47
N ASP A 3 -8.22 68.14 8.67
CA ASP A 3 -9.44 67.33 8.87
C ASP A 3 -10.68 67.89 8.14
N GLU A 4 -10.83 69.23 8.10
CA GLU A 4 -11.92 69.88 7.36
C GLU A 4 -11.80 69.73 5.83
N LEU A 5 -10.57 69.50 5.36
CA LEU A 5 -10.25 69.32 3.95
C LEU A 5 -10.53 67.88 3.52
N GLU A 6 -10.19 66.89 4.35
CA GLU A 6 -10.56 65.49 4.12
C GLU A 6 -12.07 65.29 4.11
N ASP A 7 -12.81 65.88 5.06
CA ASP A 7 -14.27 65.77 5.12
C ASP A 7 -14.95 66.36 3.87
N LYS A 8 -14.43 67.49 3.35
CA LYS A 8 -14.92 68.09 2.10
C LYS A 8 -14.64 67.20 0.88
N VAL A 9 -13.48 66.55 0.84
CA VAL A 9 -13.10 65.63 -0.24
C VAL A 9 -13.98 64.37 -0.18
N PHE A 10 -14.21 63.79 1.00
CA PHE A 10 -15.10 62.65 1.17
C PHE A 10 -16.54 62.99 0.80
N TYR A 11 -17.05 64.13 1.24
CA TYR A 11 -18.40 64.58 0.90
C TYR A 11 -18.55 64.81 -0.61
N GLN A 12 -17.59 65.47 -1.27
CA GLN A 12 -17.62 65.64 -2.73
C GLN A 12 -17.54 64.32 -3.48
N THR A 13 -16.69 63.39 -3.02
CA THR A 13 -16.54 62.07 -3.62
C THR A 13 -17.84 61.28 -3.49
N TYR A 14 -18.47 61.29 -2.32
CA TYR A 14 -19.75 60.65 -2.07
C TYR A 14 -20.88 61.23 -2.93
N VAL A 15 -21.00 62.55 -2.99
CA VAL A 15 -22.00 63.23 -3.82
C VAL A 15 -21.78 62.95 -5.31
N SER A 16 -20.52 62.86 -5.76
CA SER A 16 -20.21 62.50 -7.14
C SER A 16 -20.63 61.06 -7.47
N HIS A 17 -20.36 60.10 -6.58
CA HIS A 17 -20.78 58.71 -6.71
C HIS A 17 -22.30 58.56 -6.69
N MET A 18 -23.00 59.29 -5.81
CA MET A 18 -24.46 59.30 -5.77
C MET A 18 -25.07 59.90 -7.04
N LYS A 19 -24.47 60.94 -7.63
CA LYS A 19 -24.91 61.49 -8.92
C LYS A 19 -24.67 60.51 -10.08
N ILE A 20 -23.57 59.76 -10.06
CA ILE A 20 -23.30 58.70 -11.06
C ILE A 20 -24.30 57.55 -10.93
N LEU A 21 -24.55 57.08 -9.70
CA LEU A 21 -25.54 56.03 -9.42
C LEU A 21 -26.97 56.48 -9.75
N SER A 22 -27.33 57.73 -9.47
CA SER A 22 -28.60 58.33 -9.86
C SER A 22 -28.77 58.38 -11.38
N LYS A 23 -27.72 58.77 -12.13
CA LYS A 23 -27.73 58.72 -13.60
C LYS A 23 -27.84 57.30 -14.15
N PHE A 24 -27.28 56.32 -13.45
CA PHE A 24 -27.39 54.90 -13.80
C PHE A 24 -28.82 54.36 -13.53
N ALA A 25 -29.43 54.77 -12.42
CA ALA A 25 -30.78 54.34 -12.02
C ALA A 25 -31.90 55.01 -12.84
N VAL A 26 -31.75 56.28 -13.22
CA VAL A 26 -32.75 57.04 -14.00
C VAL A 26 -32.61 56.81 -15.52
N GLY A 27 -31.52 56.16 -15.95
CA GLY A 27 -31.30 55.76 -17.33
C GLY A 27 -30.70 56.88 -18.18
N PHE A 28 -29.59 56.56 -18.86
CA PHE A 28 -29.03 57.39 -19.93
C PHE A 28 -30.09 57.60 -21.02
N SER A 29 -30.71 58.78 -21.03
CA SER A 29 -31.72 59.16 -22.04
C SER A 29 -31.12 59.83 -23.27
N SER A 30 -29.82 59.70 -23.50
CA SER A 30 -29.22 60.09 -24.78
C SER A 30 -27.92 59.33 -24.99
N ILE A 31 -27.85 58.58 -26.09
CA ILE A 31 -26.70 58.10 -26.86
C ILE A 31 -27.08 56.74 -27.48
N ASN A 32 -27.13 56.71 -28.81
CA ASN A 32 -27.29 55.51 -29.63
C ASN A 32 -26.04 54.61 -29.51
N SER A 33 -25.86 53.93 -28.38
CA SER A 33 -24.81 52.92 -28.19
C SER A 33 -25.41 51.51 -28.06
N PRO A 34 -24.70 50.45 -28.49
CA PRO A 34 -25.14 49.06 -28.33
C PRO A 34 -25.49 48.69 -26.88
N LEU A 35 -24.79 49.30 -25.91
CA LEU A 35 -25.02 49.14 -24.48
C LEU A 35 -26.38 49.67 -24.02
N ALA A 36 -26.87 50.77 -24.60
CA ALA A 36 -28.21 51.29 -24.29
C ALA A 36 -29.31 50.34 -24.80
N TYR A 37 -29.07 49.64 -25.91
CA TYR A 37 -29.99 48.65 -26.46
C TYR A 37 -30.03 47.40 -25.58
N ILE A 38 -28.87 46.91 -25.14
CA ILE A 38 -28.74 45.81 -24.17
C ILE A 38 -29.41 46.18 -22.85
N TRP A 39 -29.21 47.39 -22.35
CA TRP A 39 -29.85 47.87 -21.12
C TRP A 39 -31.38 47.94 -21.26
N LYS A 40 -31.89 48.41 -22.41
CA LYS A 40 -33.33 48.37 -22.71
C LYS A 40 -33.86 46.94 -22.75
N LEU A 41 -33.15 46.00 -23.37
CA LEU A 41 -33.49 44.57 -23.40
C LEU A 41 -33.48 43.95 -22.00
N CYS A 42 -32.44 44.18 -21.20
CA CYS A 42 -32.38 43.74 -19.80
C CYS A 42 -33.52 44.32 -18.97
N ARG A 43 -33.86 45.61 -19.16
CA ARG A 43 -35.00 46.23 -18.48
C ARG A 43 -36.35 45.67 -18.92
N LEU A 44 -36.50 45.35 -20.21
CA LEU A 44 -37.76 44.84 -20.77
C LEU A 44 -38.01 43.37 -20.44
N TYR A 45 -36.95 42.55 -20.30
CA TYR A 45 -37.07 41.09 -20.16
C TYR A 45 -36.52 40.53 -18.84
N VAL A 46 -35.44 41.07 -18.28
CA VAL A 46 -34.78 40.52 -17.08
C VAL A 46 -35.26 41.21 -15.80
N LEU A 47 -35.46 42.53 -15.84
CA LEU A 47 -35.87 43.33 -14.68
C LEU A 47 -37.38 43.44 -14.49
N ARG A 48 -38.16 42.65 -15.23
CA ARG A 48 -39.60 42.54 -14.97
C ARG A 48 -39.82 41.87 -13.60
N PRO A 49 -40.72 42.39 -12.76
CA PRO A 49 -40.93 41.87 -11.42
C PRO A 49 -41.32 40.39 -11.43
N GLU A 50 -42.03 39.93 -12.47
CA GLU A 50 -42.42 38.53 -12.63
C GLU A 50 -41.22 37.62 -12.91
N VAL A 51 -40.26 38.07 -13.73
CA VAL A 51 -39.07 37.29 -14.10
C VAL A 51 -38.09 37.23 -12.93
N ILE A 52 -37.94 38.32 -12.20
CA ILE A 52 -37.14 38.34 -10.97
C ILE A 52 -37.75 37.39 -9.93
N PHE A 53 -39.08 37.41 -9.76
CA PHE A 53 -39.78 36.56 -8.80
C PHE A 53 -39.67 35.06 -9.17
N CYS A 54 -39.90 34.70 -10.44
CA CYS A 54 -39.69 33.34 -10.93
C CYS A 54 -38.23 32.89 -10.81
N GLY A 55 -37.27 33.78 -11.10
CA GLY A 55 -35.84 33.51 -10.96
C GLY A 55 -35.42 33.27 -9.51
N LEU A 56 -35.95 34.06 -8.56
CA LEU A 56 -35.72 33.87 -7.13
C LEU A 56 -36.31 32.54 -6.63
N ILE A 57 -37.53 32.20 -7.04
CA ILE A 57 -38.15 30.91 -6.71
C ILE A 57 -37.29 29.76 -7.25
N LEU A 58 -36.83 29.85 -8.49
CA LEU A 58 -36.01 28.81 -9.11
C LEU A 58 -34.63 28.70 -8.44
N PHE A 59 -34.04 29.82 -8.03
CA PHE A 59 -32.79 29.84 -7.26
C PHE A 59 -32.96 29.21 -5.87
N VAL A 60 -34.02 29.54 -5.14
CA VAL A 60 -34.35 28.93 -3.84
C VAL A 60 -34.65 27.44 -4.02
N LEU A 61 -35.35 27.04 -5.08
CA LEU A 61 -35.58 25.63 -5.42
C LEU A 61 -34.26 24.89 -5.68
N LEU A 62 -33.31 25.50 -6.41
CA LEU A 62 -32.00 24.90 -6.67
C LEU A 62 -31.17 24.77 -5.39
N LEU A 63 -31.18 25.78 -4.51
CA LEU A 63 -30.54 25.70 -3.20
C LEU A 63 -31.21 24.63 -2.32
N TYR A 64 -32.54 24.52 -2.36
CA TYR A 64 -33.28 23.48 -1.66
C TYR A 64 -32.95 22.10 -2.20
N LEU A 65 -32.85 21.92 -3.52
CA LEU A 65 -32.46 20.65 -4.13
C LEU A 65 -31.01 20.29 -3.76
N GLN A 66 -30.07 21.24 -3.77
CA GLN A 66 -28.71 21.01 -3.27
C GLN A 66 -28.70 20.66 -1.78
N ALA A 67 -29.49 21.35 -0.97
CA ALA A 67 -29.59 21.08 0.46
C ALA A 67 -30.23 19.71 0.73
N VAL A 68 -31.28 19.33 0.00
CA VAL A 68 -31.91 18.00 0.07
C VAL A 68 -30.96 16.92 -0.43
N ASP A 69 -30.10 17.18 -1.42
CA ASP A 69 -29.09 16.21 -1.86
C ASP A 69 -28.00 16.00 -0.79
N VAL A 70 -27.53 17.08 -0.16
CA VAL A 70 -26.57 17.00 0.94
C VAL A 70 -27.20 16.35 2.18
N TRP A 71 -28.44 16.74 2.50
CA TRP A 71 -29.15 16.25 3.67
C TRP A 71 -29.62 14.82 3.48
N SER A 72 -30.08 14.43 2.28
CA SER A 72 -30.39 13.03 1.96
C SER A 72 -29.15 12.16 2.01
N ARG A 73 -27.97 12.60 1.55
CA ARG A 73 -26.71 11.84 1.72
C ARG A 73 -26.30 11.73 3.19
N SER A 74 -26.49 12.78 3.98
CA SER A 74 -26.16 12.78 5.41
C SER A 74 -27.16 11.97 6.25
N ILE A 75 -28.46 12.02 5.89
CA ILE A 75 -29.53 11.26 6.52
C ILE A 75 -29.54 9.81 6.07
N LEU A 76 -29.35 9.50 4.79
CA LEU A 76 -29.13 8.13 4.32
C LEU A 76 -27.87 7.56 4.96
N GLY A 77 -26.78 8.34 5.08
CA GLY A 77 -25.59 7.91 5.81
C GLY A 77 -25.83 7.67 7.30
N ARG A 78 -26.64 8.50 7.97
CA ARG A 78 -26.97 8.35 9.40
C ARG A 78 -28.04 7.29 9.69
N ILE A 79 -29.04 7.14 8.83
CA ILE A 79 -30.06 6.09 8.85
C ILE A 79 -29.42 4.75 8.50
N GLN A 80 -28.52 4.68 7.50
CA GLN A 80 -27.71 3.50 7.22
C GLN A 80 -26.75 3.18 8.37
N ALA A 81 -26.22 4.18 9.08
CA ALA A 81 -25.41 3.97 10.28
C ALA A 81 -26.21 3.57 11.54
N THR A 82 -27.51 3.85 11.63
CA THR A 82 -28.35 3.50 12.79
C THR A 82 -29.24 2.26 12.54
N LEU A 83 -29.93 2.16 11.40
CA LEU A 83 -30.62 0.93 10.99
C LEU A 83 -29.64 -0.16 10.57
N GLY A 84 -28.51 0.20 9.94
CA GLY A 84 -27.45 -0.75 9.59
C GLY A 84 -26.69 -1.26 10.81
N ARG A 85 -26.69 -0.57 11.96
CA ARG A 85 -26.05 -1.08 13.18
C ARG A 85 -26.88 -2.14 13.88
N GLN A 86 -28.21 -2.05 13.84
CA GLN A 86 -29.09 -3.10 14.39
C GLN A 86 -29.34 -4.26 13.41
N LYS A 87 -29.38 -4.01 12.10
CA LYS A 87 -29.38 -5.08 11.09
C LYS A 87 -28.01 -5.72 10.91
N ALA A 88 -26.89 -5.01 11.00
CA ALA A 88 -25.55 -5.62 10.86
C ALA A 88 -25.20 -6.52 12.03
N VAL A 89 -25.59 -6.23 13.28
CA VAL A 89 -25.31 -7.17 14.38
C VAL A 89 -26.09 -8.49 14.19
N LYS A 90 -27.33 -8.44 13.68
CA LYS A 90 -28.16 -9.64 13.44
C LYS A 90 -27.93 -10.30 12.07
N MET A 91 -27.45 -9.57 11.06
CA MET A 91 -27.00 -10.12 9.77
C MET A 91 -25.54 -10.57 9.80
N MET A 92 -24.66 -10.06 10.65
CA MET A 92 -23.28 -10.55 10.74
C MET A 92 -23.24 -11.98 11.31
N GLU A 93 -24.26 -12.37 12.08
CA GLU A 93 -24.44 -13.75 12.55
C GLU A 93 -25.13 -14.66 11.50
N LEU A 94 -25.86 -14.09 10.53
CA LEU A 94 -26.59 -14.84 9.48
C LEU A 94 -26.00 -14.73 8.06
N SER A 95 -25.03 -13.86 7.82
CA SER A 95 -24.34 -13.62 6.53
C SER A 95 -22.87 -13.99 6.55
N ALA A 96 -22.43 -14.75 7.57
CA ALA A 96 -21.27 -15.63 7.49
C ALA A 96 -21.53 -16.83 6.55
N SER A 97 -22.29 -16.62 5.47
CA SER A 97 -22.58 -17.56 4.41
C SER A 97 -22.45 -16.84 3.07
N ALA A 98 -21.31 -17.08 2.41
CA ALA A 98 -21.11 -17.05 0.96
C ALA A 98 -21.58 -15.78 0.20
N GLY A 99 -20.89 -14.66 0.42
CA GLY A 99 -20.65 -13.69 -0.65
C GLY A 99 -19.22 -13.91 -1.14
N ASP A 100 -19.05 -14.42 -2.36
CA ASP A 100 -17.81 -14.97 -2.92
C ASP A 100 -16.75 -13.87 -3.16
N HIS A 101 -16.14 -13.37 -2.07
CA HIS A 101 -14.92 -12.58 -2.17
C HIS A 101 -13.79 -13.53 -2.55
N GLN A 102 -13.25 -13.35 -3.75
CA GLN A 102 -12.05 -14.07 -4.19
C GLN A 102 -10.97 -13.88 -3.13
N SER A 103 -10.62 -14.97 -2.47
CA SER A 103 -9.62 -15.01 -1.41
C SER A 103 -8.73 -16.21 -1.60
N TRP A 104 -7.48 -16.06 -1.17
CA TRP A 104 -6.47 -17.09 -1.21
C TRP A 104 -5.87 -17.21 0.19
N GLU A 105 -5.69 -18.44 0.62
CA GLU A 105 -5.15 -18.76 1.93
C GLU A 105 -4.10 -19.86 1.75
N GLU A 106 -2.95 -19.69 2.37
CA GLU A 106 -1.93 -20.73 2.45
C GLU A 106 -1.40 -20.80 3.88
N LEU A 107 -1.53 -21.97 4.49
CA LEU A 107 -1.06 -22.26 5.83
C LEU A 107 0.08 -23.28 5.78
N LYS A 108 1.18 -22.97 6.47
CA LYS A 108 2.32 -23.86 6.71
C LYS A 108 2.60 -23.99 8.21
N GLN A 109 3.71 -24.65 8.56
CA GLN A 109 4.00 -25.01 9.94
C GLN A 109 4.30 -23.79 10.83
N GLN A 110 4.90 -22.76 10.24
CA GLN A 110 5.38 -21.56 10.91
C GLN A 110 5.02 -20.28 10.16
N SER A 111 4.27 -20.37 9.06
CA SER A 111 3.87 -19.21 8.27
C SER A 111 2.47 -19.37 7.72
N SER A 112 1.80 -18.25 7.52
CA SER A 112 0.44 -18.18 7.00
C SER A 112 0.30 -16.94 6.13
N ALA A 113 -0.37 -17.07 4.99
CA ALA A 113 -0.75 -15.95 4.14
C ALA A 113 -2.25 -15.98 3.90
N PHE A 114 -2.87 -14.81 3.99
CA PHE A 114 -4.24 -14.60 3.60
C PHE A 114 -4.33 -13.37 2.70
N ALA A 115 -4.96 -13.55 1.55
CA ALA A 115 -5.16 -12.53 0.56
C ALA A 115 -6.65 -12.46 0.21
N VAL A 116 -7.22 -11.27 0.16
CA VAL A 116 -8.64 -11.06 -0.13
C VAL A 116 -8.84 -9.91 -1.09
N LEU A 117 -9.72 -10.12 -2.06
CA LEU A 117 -10.23 -9.07 -2.93
C LEU A 117 -10.98 -8.04 -2.10
N GLY A 118 -10.35 -6.87 -1.89
CA GLY A 118 -11.01 -5.72 -1.29
C GLY A 118 -11.92 -4.99 -2.27
N ARG A 119 -11.89 -3.65 -2.29
CA ARG A 119 -12.84 -2.84 -3.09
C ARG A 119 -12.39 -2.61 -4.54
N ARG A 120 -11.35 -3.32 -5.00
CA ARG A 120 -10.88 -3.30 -6.39
C ARG A 120 -11.74 -4.19 -7.29
N PRO A 121 -11.71 -3.98 -8.61
CA PRO A 121 -12.45 -4.83 -9.56
C PRO A 121 -11.91 -6.26 -9.69
N ARG A 122 -10.63 -6.48 -9.40
CA ARG A 122 -9.92 -7.76 -9.54
C ARG A 122 -8.92 -7.94 -8.40
N MET A 123 -8.46 -9.17 -8.21
CA MET A 123 -7.46 -9.53 -7.21
C MET A 123 -6.08 -9.62 -7.89
N GLU A 124 -5.34 -8.53 -7.83
CA GLU A 124 -4.08 -8.29 -8.55
C GLU A 124 -2.85 -8.70 -7.72
N ASP A 125 -3.00 -8.88 -6.41
CA ASP A 125 -1.91 -9.30 -5.52
C ASP A 125 -1.52 -10.77 -5.72
N ARG A 126 -0.26 -11.08 -5.42
CA ARG A 126 0.28 -12.44 -5.28
C ARG A 126 1.17 -12.53 -4.05
N PHE A 127 1.29 -13.73 -3.50
CA PHE A 127 2.24 -14.01 -2.40
C PHE A 127 2.96 -15.35 -2.63
N ILE A 128 4.06 -15.53 -1.90
CA ILE A 128 4.85 -16.77 -1.87
C ILE A 128 5.15 -17.11 -0.41
N ILE A 129 4.93 -18.38 -0.06
CA ILE A 129 5.42 -18.99 1.17
C ILE A 129 6.27 -20.21 0.81
N GLU A 130 7.57 -20.15 1.11
CA GLU A 130 8.49 -21.28 1.02
C GLU A 130 9.35 -21.36 2.28
N GLU A 131 9.00 -22.27 3.19
CA GLU A 131 9.70 -22.42 4.47
C GLU A 131 11.08 -23.08 4.30
N ASN A 132 11.31 -23.83 3.21
CA ASN A 132 12.62 -24.38 2.89
C ASN A 132 12.73 -24.71 1.40
N ILE A 133 13.39 -23.83 0.65
CA ILE A 133 13.57 -24.00 -0.79
C ILE A 133 14.15 -25.38 -1.09
N ASN A 134 13.47 -26.13 -1.96
CA ASN A 134 13.85 -27.49 -2.38
C ASN A 134 14.00 -28.49 -1.21
N ASN A 135 13.39 -28.22 -0.06
CA ASN A 135 13.39 -29.04 1.17
C ASN A 135 14.78 -29.39 1.73
N ASN A 136 15.86 -28.76 1.26
CA ASN A 136 17.22 -29.17 1.58
C ASN A 136 18.26 -28.04 1.60
N THR A 137 17.83 -26.79 1.34
CA THR A 137 18.75 -25.64 1.32
C THR A 137 18.89 -25.02 2.71
N GLY A 138 17.88 -25.15 3.56
CA GLY A 138 17.81 -24.44 4.84
C GLY A 138 17.61 -22.93 4.65
N ILE A 139 17.11 -22.53 3.48
CA ILE A 139 16.82 -21.15 3.12
C ILE A 139 15.30 -21.05 2.96
N SER A 140 14.68 -20.13 3.70
CA SER A 140 13.27 -19.81 3.58
C SER A 140 13.09 -18.55 2.73
N PHE A 141 12.04 -18.51 1.94
CA PHE A 141 11.71 -17.40 1.03
C PHE A 141 10.23 -17.04 1.15
N PHE A 142 9.96 -15.77 1.35
CA PHE A 142 8.63 -15.22 1.43
C PHE A 142 8.54 -13.99 0.54
N ALA A 143 7.41 -13.78 -0.12
CA ALA A 143 7.21 -12.59 -0.92
C ALA A 143 5.75 -12.14 -0.94
N VAL A 144 5.56 -10.83 -1.06
CA VAL A 144 4.28 -10.18 -1.38
C VAL A 144 4.50 -9.30 -2.61
N PHE A 145 3.64 -9.47 -3.61
CA PHE A 145 3.59 -8.70 -4.84
C PHE A 145 2.23 -8.02 -4.91
N ASP A 146 2.19 -6.72 -4.60
CA ASP A 146 0.97 -5.90 -4.70
C ASP A 146 0.82 -5.45 -6.16
N GLY A 147 -0.24 -5.89 -6.83
CA GLY A 147 -0.43 -5.69 -8.26
C GLY A 147 -1.30 -4.47 -8.55
N HIS A 148 -1.01 -3.76 -9.65
CA HIS A 148 -1.89 -2.67 -10.10
C HIS A 148 -2.00 -2.60 -11.61
N GLY A 149 -3.21 -2.26 -12.08
CA GLY A 149 -3.47 -2.07 -13.51
C GLY A 149 -3.53 -3.39 -14.30
N GLY A 150 -3.72 -4.51 -13.60
CA GLY A 150 -3.82 -5.86 -14.10
C GLY A 150 -3.01 -6.87 -13.27
N GLU A 151 -3.34 -8.14 -13.42
CA GLU A 151 -2.67 -9.26 -12.73
C GLU A 151 -1.31 -9.61 -13.37
N PHE A 152 -1.08 -9.17 -14.62
CA PHE A 152 0.04 -9.56 -15.47
C PHE A 152 1.43 -9.38 -14.82
N ALA A 153 1.68 -8.24 -14.18
CA ALA A 153 2.98 -7.95 -13.59
C ALA A 153 3.23 -8.78 -12.32
N ALA A 154 2.22 -8.94 -11.47
CA ALA A 154 2.29 -9.75 -10.26
C ALA A 154 2.43 -11.25 -10.58
N ASP A 155 1.70 -11.75 -11.58
CA ASP A 155 1.86 -13.12 -12.10
C ASP A 155 3.26 -13.34 -12.67
N PHE A 156 3.78 -12.38 -13.45
CA PHE A 156 5.15 -12.48 -13.96
C PHE A 156 6.19 -12.51 -12.83
N ALA A 157 6.04 -11.67 -11.81
CA ALA A 157 6.93 -11.67 -10.66
C ALA A 157 6.87 -13.03 -9.93
N LYS A 158 5.67 -13.56 -9.70
CA LYS A 158 5.46 -14.88 -9.09
C LYS A 158 6.08 -16.00 -9.91
N ASP A 159 5.88 -16.03 -11.22
CA ASP A 159 6.21 -17.19 -12.06
C ASP A 159 7.64 -17.15 -12.62
N VAL A 160 8.18 -15.95 -12.86
CA VAL A 160 9.49 -15.76 -13.51
C VAL A 160 10.55 -15.30 -12.50
N LEU A 161 10.30 -14.22 -11.74
CA LEU A 161 11.30 -13.69 -10.80
C LEU A 161 11.60 -14.71 -9.69
N VAL A 162 10.56 -15.23 -9.03
CA VAL A 162 10.74 -16.21 -7.93
C VAL A 162 11.44 -17.46 -8.44
N LYS A 163 11.03 -17.97 -9.62
CA LYS A 163 11.66 -19.15 -10.24
C LYS A 163 13.14 -18.93 -10.52
N ASN A 164 13.54 -17.77 -11.03
CA ASN A 164 14.94 -17.48 -11.29
C ASN A 164 15.76 -17.43 -10.00
N ILE A 165 15.24 -16.76 -8.96
CA ILE A 165 15.87 -16.70 -7.64
C ILE A 165 16.04 -18.13 -7.08
N TYR A 166 15.00 -18.96 -7.15
CA TYR A 166 15.05 -20.35 -6.66
C TYR A 166 16.12 -21.17 -7.37
N ASN A 167 16.18 -21.08 -8.70
CA ASN A 167 17.18 -21.80 -9.48
C ASN A 167 18.60 -21.40 -9.08
N LYS A 168 18.88 -20.09 -8.92
CA LYS A 168 20.19 -19.61 -8.48
C LYS A 168 20.50 -20.06 -7.05
N ILE A 169 19.54 -20.01 -6.13
CA ILE A 169 19.74 -20.46 -4.75
C ILE A 169 20.05 -21.95 -4.69
N ILE A 170 19.33 -22.78 -5.45
CA ILE A 170 19.56 -24.22 -5.52
C ILE A 170 20.94 -24.53 -6.11
N GLU A 171 21.33 -23.84 -7.18
CA GLU A 171 22.65 -23.99 -7.81
C GLU A 171 23.77 -23.60 -6.83
N MET A 172 23.69 -22.44 -6.19
CA MET A 172 24.67 -22.01 -5.18
C MET A 172 24.72 -22.95 -3.98
N SER A 173 23.56 -23.43 -3.51
CA SER A 173 23.50 -24.37 -2.40
C SER A 173 24.17 -25.70 -2.74
N LYS A 174 24.09 -26.15 -4.00
CA LYS A 174 24.85 -27.32 -4.49
C LYS A 174 26.35 -27.01 -4.52
N LEU A 175 26.76 -25.89 -5.10
CA LEU A 175 28.17 -25.48 -5.17
C LEU A 175 28.83 -25.41 -3.78
N LEU A 176 28.15 -24.79 -2.80
CA LEU A 176 28.65 -24.69 -1.43
C LEU A 176 28.79 -26.05 -0.73
N LYS A 177 27.89 -27.01 -1.01
CA LYS A 177 27.98 -28.38 -0.51
C LYS A 177 29.10 -29.17 -1.17
N THR A 178 29.31 -29.00 -2.48
CA THR A 178 30.33 -29.72 -3.26
C THR A 178 31.74 -29.21 -3.00
N GLU A 179 31.95 -27.90 -2.88
CA GLU A 179 33.28 -27.30 -2.68
C GLU A 179 33.76 -27.38 -1.20
N GLY A 180 32.96 -27.93 -0.28
CA GLY A 180 33.33 -28.04 1.15
C GLY A 180 33.50 -26.69 1.86
N LEU A 181 33.03 -25.60 1.25
CA LEU A 181 33.19 -24.22 1.71
C LEU A 181 32.09 -23.80 2.70
N SER A 182 31.55 -24.71 3.50
CA SER A 182 30.60 -24.34 4.56
C SER A 182 31.35 -23.58 5.66
N GLY A 183 31.40 -22.25 5.54
CA GLY A 183 31.92 -21.38 6.58
C GLY A 183 31.07 -21.54 7.83
N ASP A 184 31.69 -22.01 8.92
CA ASP A 184 31.07 -22.17 10.23
C ASP A 184 30.40 -20.85 10.67
N TYR A 185 29.10 -20.91 10.97
CA TYR A 185 28.28 -19.73 11.29
C TYR A 185 28.71 -19.09 12.62
N ASP A 186 29.36 -19.85 13.51
CA ASP A 186 29.62 -19.45 14.90
C ASP A 186 30.93 -18.66 15.13
N LYS A 187 31.76 -18.42 14.10
CA LYS A 187 33.07 -17.75 14.26
C LYS A 187 33.23 -16.43 13.49
N SER A 188 32.26 -15.53 13.61
CA SER A 188 32.41 -14.16 13.08
C SER A 188 33.42 -13.33 13.91
N PRO A 189 34.36 -12.59 13.28
CA PRO A 189 35.28 -11.65 13.96
C PRO A 189 34.58 -10.57 14.81
N TYR A 190 33.28 -10.34 14.55
CA TYR A 190 32.46 -9.39 15.29
C TYR A 190 32.18 -9.85 16.74
N LEU A 191 32.08 -11.16 16.98
CA LEU A 191 31.88 -11.73 18.33
C LEU A 191 33.16 -11.62 19.19
N ALA A 192 34.34 -11.78 18.58
CA ALA A 192 35.63 -11.53 19.24
C ALA A 192 35.77 -10.05 19.64
N ARG A 193 35.24 -9.13 18.82
CA ARG A 193 35.24 -7.68 19.13
C ARG A 193 34.25 -7.32 20.24
N LYS A 194 33.12 -8.03 20.37
CA LYS A 194 32.11 -7.82 21.42
C LYS A 194 32.59 -8.30 22.81
N GLN A 195 33.40 -9.36 22.86
CA GLN A 195 34.05 -9.79 24.10
C GLN A 195 35.11 -8.76 24.56
N SER A 196 35.93 -8.23 23.65
CA SER A 196 36.91 -7.18 23.98
C SER A 196 36.29 -5.86 24.48
N ARG A 197 35.06 -5.54 24.05
CA ARG A 197 34.33 -4.33 24.47
C ARG A 197 33.60 -4.48 25.80
N LYS A 198 33.41 -5.70 26.30
CA LYS A 198 32.73 -5.95 27.58
C LYS A 198 33.66 -5.77 28.79
N GLU A 199 34.97 -5.78 28.58
CA GLU A 199 35.97 -5.55 29.63
C GLU A 199 36.35 -4.06 29.81
N SER A 200 36.04 -3.19 28.84
CA SER A 200 36.57 -1.81 28.85
C SER A 200 35.63 -0.71 29.35
N ASN A 201 34.36 -1.00 29.67
CA ASN A 201 33.41 0.04 30.10
C ASN A 201 32.92 -0.18 31.54
N LYS A 202 33.83 0.01 32.48
CA LYS A 202 33.52 0.45 33.84
C LYS A 202 34.16 1.84 33.96
N GLU A 203 33.36 2.88 33.75
CA GLU A 203 33.38 4.15 34.49
C GLU A 203 32.66 5.28 33.75
N ASN A 204 31.88 6.00 34.57
CA ASN A 204 31.41 7.38 34.45
C ASN A 204 30.03 7.67 33.84
N THR A 205 29.36 8.54 34.58
CA THR A 205 27.93 8.69 34.79
C THR A 205 27.55 10.13 34.46
N GLU A 206 26.48 10.31 33.66
CA GLU A 206 25.52 11.44 33.66
C GLU A 206 25.94 12.88 33.26
N PRO A 207 24.99 13.83 33.01
CA PRO A 207 23.59 13.71 32.56
C PRO A 207 23.10 14.73 31.48
N THR A 208 21.95 14.39 30.88
CA THR A 208 20.80 15.17 30.36
C THR A 208 20.92 16.58 29.73
N ALA A 209 20.32 16.73 28.53
CA ALA A 209 19.67 17.97 28.10
C ALA A 209 18.49 17.69 27.14
N ALA A 210 17.28 18.04 27.59
CA ALA A 210 16.05 18.09 26.81
C ALA A 210 15.94 19.40 26.03
N VAL A 211 15.48 19.41 24.77
CA VAL A 211 14.76 20.56 24.16
C VAL A 211 13.82 20.11 23.01
N MET A 212 12.52 20.23 23.30
CA MET A 212 11.39 20.81 22.54
C MET A 212 11.04 20.40 21.10
N ARG A 213 9.80 19.90 21.01
CA ARG A 213 8.89 19.89 19.85
C ARG A 213 8.58 21.31 19.35
N LYS A 214 8.46 21.47 18.03
CA LYS A 214 7.78 22.61 17.40
C LYS A 214 6.69 22.11 16.45
N ASP A 215 5.46 22.43 16.81
CA ASP A 215 4.28 22.41 15.95
C ASP A 215 4.28 23.63 15.02
N SER A 216 3.83 23.46 13.78
CA SER A 216 3.18 24.55 13.04
C SER A 216 2.25 24.01 11.94
N LEU A 217 0.96 23.97 12.27
CA LEU A 217 -0.18 23.95 11.36
C LEU A 217 -0.34 25.33 10.69
N ARG A 218 -0.53 25.37 9.36
CA ARG A 218 -1.29 26.44 8.69
C ARG A 218 -2.14 25.88 7.54
N LYS A 219 -3.44 26.20 7.60
CA LYS A 219 -4.50 26.00 6.60
C LYS A 219 -4.29 26.90 5.38
N ALA A 220 -4.72 26.44 4.20
CA ALA A 220 -5.14 27.27 3.07
C ALA A 220 -6.34 26.63 2.36
N HIS A 221 -7.28 27.46 1.90
CA HIS A 221 -8.58 27.11 1.32
C HIS A 221 -8.55 27.06 -0.23
N SER A 222 -9.32 26.12 -0.78
CA SER A 222 -10.16 26.12 -2.00
C SER A 222 -9.65 26.71 -3.32
N THR A 223 -9.74 25.91 -4.39
CA THR A 223 -10.56 26.23 -5.57
C THR A 223 -11.07 24.95 -6.25
N THR A 224 -12.36 24.94 -6.56
CA THR A 224 -13.16 23.92 -7.26
C THR A 224 -12.91 23.90 -8.77
N ALA A 225 -12.88 22.70 -9.36
CA ALA A 225 -13.31 22.47 -10.73
C ALA A 225 -13.81 21.02 -10.86
N ASP A 226 -15.13 20.87 -11.02
CA ASP A 226 -15.80 19.64 -11.43
C ASP A 226 -15.45 19.28 -12.89
N CYS A 227 -15.45 17.99 -13.22
CA CYS A 227 -16.50 17.41 -14.06
C CYS A 227 -16.26 15.92 -14.41
N SER A 228 -17.28 15.13 -14.04
CA SER A 228 -17.92 14.02 -14.77
C SER A 228 -17.09 12.86 -15.35
N ALA A 229 -17.38 11.68 -14.81
CA ALA A 229 -17.09 10.37 -15.37
C ALA A 229 -17.77 10.14 -16.74
N ILE A 230 -17.04 9.47 -17.65
CA ILE A 230 -17.62 8.80 -18.82
C ILE A 230 -17.46 7.29 -18.61
N LYS A 231 -18.60 6.60 -18.59
CA LYS A 231 -18.75 5.15 -18.55
C LYS A 231 -18.62 4.64 -20.00
N GLN A 232 -17.53 3.98 -20.36
CA GLN A 232 -17.51 3.16 -21.59
C GLN A 232 -16.68 1.89 -21.36
N LYS A 233 -17.34 0.74 -21.59
CA LYS A 233 -16.68 -0.57 -21.72
C LYS A 233 -15.66 -0.47 -22.85
N THR A 234 -14.40 -0.75 -22.56
CA THR A 234 -13.31 -0.62 -23.51
C THR A 234 -12.39 -1.83 -23.41
N THR A 235 -12.07 -2.41 -24.55
CA THR A 235 -11.15 -3.54 -24.75
C THR A 235 -9.71 -3.11 -24.47
N GLU A 236 -8.87 -4.05 -24.04
CA GLU A 236 -7.53 -3.84 -23.44
C GLU A 236 -6.59 -2.94 -24.27
N ALA A 237 -6.67 -2.95 -25.60
CA ALA A 237 -5.88 -2.07 -26.47
C ALA A 237 -6.19 -0.57 -26.31
N SER A 238 -7.43 -0.21 -25.99
CA SER A 238 -7.82 1.19 -25.77
C SER A 238 -7.41 1.76 -24.41
N ILE A 239 -7.06 0.90 -23.44
CA ILE A 239 -6.63 1.33 -22.10
C ILE A 239 -5.21 1.90 -22.15
N ALA A 240 -4.32 1.32 -22.96
CA ALA A 240 -2.97 1.83 -23.17
C ALA A 240 -3.01 3.27 -23.74
N ASP A 241 -3.87 3.51 -24.73
CA ASP A 241 -4.10 4.85 -25.28
C ASP A 241 -4.69 5.80 -24.25
N ILE A 242 -5.66 5.35 -23.43
CA ILE A 242 -6.22 6.17 -22.35
C ILE A 242 -5.16 6.52 -21.31
N TYR A 243 -4.27 5.61 -20.93
CA TYR A 243 -3.21 5.89 -19.96
C TYR A 243 -2.14 6.83 -20.52
N VAL A 244 -1.74 6.65 -21.77
CA VAL A 244 -0.83 7.58 -22.45
C VAL A 244 -1.50 8.94 -22.62
N VAL A 245 -2.78 8.99 -22.98
CA VAL A 245 -3.59 10.22 -23.05
C VAL A 245 -3.80 10.82 -21.65
N GLN A 246 -3.93 10.03 -20.60
CA GLN A 246 -4.08 10.48 -19.21
C GLN A 246 -2.76 10.99 -18.65
N LEU A 247 -1.63 10.37 -19.00
CA LEU A 247 -0.29 10.91 -18.81
C LEU A 247 -0.15 12.23 -19.55
N ASN A 248 -0.46 12.25 -20.84
CA ASN A 248 -0.35 13.44 -21.69
C ASN A 248 -1.29 14.57 -21.24
N SER A 249 -2.49 14.25 -20.78
CA SER A 249 -3.47 15.23 -20.28
C SER A 249 -3.17 15.67 -18.86
N ALA A 250 -2.69 14.79 -17.97
CA ALA A 250 -2.14 15.19 -16.66
C ALA A 250 -0.91 16.09 -16.84
N MET A 251 -0.06 15.82 -17.84
CA MET A 251 1.05 16.69 -18.24
C MET A 251 0.58 18.04 -18.81
N ARG A 252 -0.58 18.09 -19.50
CA ARG A 252 -1.17 19.35 -20.01
C ARG A 252 -1.89 20.16 -18.92
N ALA A 253 -2.63 19.49 -18.03
CA ALA A 253 -3.53 20.09 -17.02
C ALA A 253 -2.82 20.58 -15.75
N SER A 254 -1.57 20.18 -15.50
CA SER A 254 -0.75 20.77 -14.43
C SER A 254 -0.27 22.16 -14.86
N GLY A 255 -1.04 23.18 -14.49
CA GLY A 255 -0.92 24.55 -14.97
C GLY A 255 0.09 25.45 -14.23
N ASN A 256 1.01 24.92 -13.41
CA ASN A 256 1.80 25.79 -12.52
C ASN A 256 3.27 25.41 -12.28
N MET A 257 4.00 24.89 -13.28
CA MET A 257 5.47 24.74 -13.23
C MET A 257 6.09 24.98 -14.63
N GLY A 258 6.45 26.22 -14.93
CA GLY A 258 6.78 26.72 -16.27
C GLY A 258 8.26 26.68 -16.70
N SER A 259 9.06 25.70 -16.28
CA SER A 259 10.39 25.49 -16.90
C SER A 259 10.75 24.01 -17.09
N ALA A 260 10.47 23.16 -16.08
CA ALA A 260 10.64 21.71 -16.19
C ALA A 260 9.67 21.04 -17.19
N LYS A 261 8.49 21.65 -17.39
CA LYS A 261 7.46 21.21 -18.35
C LYS A 261 7.92 21.31 -19.81
N GLU A 262 8.66 22.38 -20.12
CA GLU A 262 9.12 22.67 -21.48
C GLU A 262 10.32 21.80 -21.87
N SER A 263 11.23 21.53 -20.92
CA SER A 263 12.35 20.59 -21.13
C SER A 263 11.87 19.16 -21.34
N PHE A 264 10.78 18.74 -20.68
CA PHE A 264 10.26 17.37 -20.78
C PHE A 264 9.52 17.09 -22.09
N LEU A 265 8.74 18.05 -22.60
CA LEU A 265 8.04 17.92 -23.88
C LEU A 265 8.98 18.02 -25.09
N ASN A 266 10.06 18.82 -24.99
CA ASN A 266 11.05 18.97 -26.06
C ASN A 266 12.04 17.80 -26.17
N ASN A 267 12.19 16.96 -25.14
CA ASN A 267 13.11 15.82 -25.17
C ASN A 267 12.59 14.59 -25.92
N ASN A 268 11.37 14.65 -26.48
CA ASN A 268 10.81 13.57 -27.32
C ASN A 268 11.59 13.34 -28.63
N ASN A 269 12.48 14.25 -29.03
CA ASN A 269 13.31 14.12 -30.24
C ASN A 269 14.72 13.58 -29.99
N ASN A 270 15.11 13.30 -28.74
CA ASN A 270 16.43 12.78 -28.37
C ASN A 270 16.38 11.38 -27.73
N ALA A 271 15.34 10.59 -28.03
CA ALA A 271 15.21 9.21 -27.56
C ALA A 271 16.09 8.19 -28.31
N GLN A 272 17.21 8.62 -28.92
CA GLN A 272 18.17 7.71 -29.57
C GLN A 272 19.52 7.56 -28.89
N ASN A 273 19.81 8.29 -27.80
CA ASN A 273 21.08 8.12 -27.08
C ASN A 273 20.83 7.84 -25.59
N GLY A 274 20.33 6.64 -25.29
CA GLY A 274 20.20 6.14 -23.93
C GLY A 274 20.99 4.84 -23.77
N ALA A 275 22.10 4.91 -23.04
CA ALA A 275 22.90 3.77 -22.59
C ALA A 275 22.16 2.82 -21.61
N GLY A 276 20.82 2.79 -21.65
CA GLY A 276 19.94 2.05 -20.73
C GLY A 276 19.17 0.89 -21.37
N ASN A 277 19.40 0.59 -22.66
CA ASN A 277 18.70 -0.49 -23.38
C ASN A 277 19.52 -1.78 -23.52
N ALA A 278 20.69 -1.87 -22.87
CA ALA A 278 21.40 -3.14 -22.84
C ALA A 278 20.66 -4.10 -21.88
N PRO A 279 20.37 -5.35 -22.30
CA PRO A 279 19.82 -6.34 -21.39
C PRO A 279 20.75 -6.49 -20.18
N PRO A 280 20.20 -6.54 -18.95
CA PRO A 280 21.02 -6.71 -17.77
C PRO A 280 21.82 -8.03 -17.91
N PRO A 281 23.10 -8.01 -17.52
CA PRO A 281 23.96 -9.19 -17.61
C PRO A 281 23.34 -10.36 -16.84
N ASN A 282 23.32 -11.54 -17.48
CA ASN A 282 22.96 -12.78 -16.79
C ASN A 282 24.22 -13.34 -16.14
N TYR A 283 24.27 -13.30 -14.81
CA TYR A 283 25.43 -13.79 -14.09
C TYR A 283 25.27 -15.25 -13.66
N GLU A 284 26.35 -16.02 -13.71
CA GLU A 284 26.37 -17.39 -13.18
C GLU A 284 26.18 -17.41 -11.66
N ALA A 285 25.62 -18.50 -11.12
CA ALA A 285 25.35 -18.61 -9.68
C ALA A 285 26.59 -18.40 -8.81
N LYS A 286 27.77 -18.82 -9.29
CA LYS A 286 29.05 -18.68 -8.56
C LYS A 286 29.41 -17.22 -8.25
N CYS A 287 28.96 -16.24 -9.04
CA CYS A 287 29.30 -14.82 -8.83
C CYS A 287 28.64 -14.20 -7.60
N TYR A 288 27.67 -14.90 -7.01
CA TYR A 288 26.96 -14.48 -5.81
C TYR A 288 27.52 -15.14 -4.55
N ILE A 289 28.54 -16.00 -4.69
CA ILE A 289 29.21 -16.62 -3.56
C ILE A 289 30.44 -15.79 -3.21
N GLU A 290 30.42 -15.20 -2.02
CA GLU A 290 31.53 -14.41 -1.47
C GLU A 290 31.93 -15.03 -0.12
N ASN A 291 33.20 -15.39 0.02
CA ASN A 291 33.74 -15.97 1.27
C ASN A 291 32.95 -17.19 1.79
N GLY A 292 32.51 -18.08 0.89
CA GLY A 292 31.72 -19.28 1.24
C GLY A 292 30.28 -18.98 1.66
N ARG A 293 29.76 -17.78 1.35
CA ARG A 293 28.40 -17.35 1.70
C ARG A 293 27.70 -16.75 0.49
N ILE A 294 26.37 -16.85 0.46
CA ILE A 294 25.55 -16.26 -0.60
C ILE A 294 25.35 -14.77 -0.30
N ASN A 295 25.68 -13.90 -1.25
CA ASN A 295 25.35 -12.48 -1.24
C ASN A 295 23.92 -12.30 -1.78
N PHE A 296 22.93 -12.48 -0.91
CA PHE A 296 21.51 -12.32 -1.27
C PHE A 296 21.17 -10.91 -1.74
N GLY A 297 21.82 -9.87 -1.21
CA GLY A 297 21.56 -8.49 -1.64
C GLY A 297 21.88 -8.30 -3.12
N LYS A 298 23.05 -8.78 -3.56
CA LYS A 298 23.46 -8.76 -4.97
C LYS A 298 22.56 -9.66 -5.83
N LEU A 299 22.28 -10.89 -5.38
CA LEU A 299 21.41 -11.82 -6.10
C LEU A 299 20.02 -11.21 -6.37
N ILE A 300 19.34 -10.77 -5.31
CA ILE A 300 17.96 -10.27 -5.43
C ILE A 300 17.93 -9.01 -6.29
N THR A 301 18.91 -8.12 -6.14
CA THR A 301 19.01 -6.90 -6.96
C THR A 301 19.15 -7.25 -8.43
N ASP A 302 20.08 -8.13 -8.79
CA ASP A 302 20.32 -8.52 -10.18
C ASP A 302 19.10 -9.24 -10.77
N GLU A 303 18.48 -10.15 -10.03
CA GLU A 303 17.31 -10.91 -10.49
C GLU A 303 16.06 -10.02 -10.63
N ILE A 304 15.82 -9.07 -9.72
CA ILE A 304 14.73 -8.09 -9.86
C ILE A 304 14.94 -7.23 -11.10
N MET A 305 16.15 -6.70 -11.31
CA MET A 305 16.47 -5.88 -12.49
C MET A 305 16.35 -6.70 -13.79
N SER A 306 16.78 -7.97 -13.79
CA SER A 306 16.64 -8.88 -14.92
C SER A 306 15.18 -9.23 -15.22
N ALA A 307 14.40 -9.53 -14.20
CA ALA A 307 12.98 -9.81 -14.33
C ALA A 307 12.22 -8.58 -14.84
N ASP A 308 12.52 -7.40 -14.31
CA ASP A 308 11.88 -6.16 -14.72
C ASP A 308 12.16 -5.81 -16.18
N TYR A 309 13.40 -5.96 -16.64
CA TYR A 309 13.74 -5.76 -18.05
C TYR A 309 12.90 -6.67 -18.96
N LYS A 310 12.82 -7.97 -18.63
CA LYS A 310 12.03 -8.95 -19.40
C LYS A 310 10.53 -8.65 -19.33
N LEU A 311 10.03 -8.26 -18.15
CA LEU A 311 8.65 -7.88 -17.94
C LEU A 311 8.29 -6.69 -18.81
N VAL A 312 9.12 -5.64 -18.84
CA VAL A 312 8.90 -4.46 -19.68
C VAL A 312 8.92 -4.81 -21.17
N GLU A 313 9.84 -5.66 -21.64
CA GLU A 313 9.83 -6.12 -23.03
C GLU A 313 8.54 -6.87 -23.39
N GLN A 314 8.09 -7.79 -22.52
CA GLN A 314 6.85 -8.54 -22.74
C GLN A 314 5.61 -7.63 -22.64
N ALA A 315 5.59 -6.71 -21.68
CA ALA A 315 4.55 -5.72 -21.46
C ALA A 315 4.37 -4.83 -22.70
N LYS A 316 5.46 -4.34 -23.30
CA LYS A 316 5.44 -3.57 -24.55
C LYS A 316 4.85 -4.37 -25.70
N ARG A 317 5.22 -5.64 -25.85
CA ARG A 317 4.66 -6.53 -26.90
C ARG A 317 3.18 -6.80 -26.70
N ALA A 318 2.74 -6.96 -25.46
CA ALA A 318 1.34 -7.19 -25.10
C ALA A 318 0.53 -5.90 -24.93
N THR A 319 1.13 -4.72 -25.11
CA THR A 319 0.53 -3.40 -24.78
C THR A 319 -0.06 -3.34 -23.36
N ASN A 320 0.52 -4.09 -22.43
CA ASN A 320 0.08 -4.18 -21.04
C ASN A 320 0.87 -3.17 -20.19
N ILE A 321 0.18 -2.38 -19.40
CA ILE A 321 0.76 -1.31 -18.57
C ILE A 321 0.77 -1.65 -17.09
N ALA A 322 0.41 -2.88 -16.72
CA ALA A 322 0.37 -3.32 -15.34
C ALA A 322 1.74 -3.19 -14.68
N GLY A 323 1.72 -2.96 -13.38
CA GLY A 323 2.89 -2.96 -12.54
C GLY A 323 2.64 -3.76 -11.28
N THR A 324 3.72 -4.01 -10.55
CA THR A 324 3.61 -4.65 -9.24
C THR A 324 4.73 -4.18 -8.33
N THR A 325 4.45 -4.10 -7.04
CA THR A 325 5.50 -3.98 -6.02
C THR A 325 6.18 -5.33 -5.80
N ALA A 326 7.30 -5.34 -5.09
CA ALA A 326 7.91 -6.58 -4.62
C ALA A 326 8.51 -6.38 -3.22
N LEU A 327 7.94 -7.07 -2.25
CA LEU A 327 8.50 -7.21 -0.91
C LEU A 327 8.95 -8.66 -0.72
N ILE A 328 10.25 -8.89 -0.65
CA ILE A 328 10.85 -10.23 -0.55
C ILE A 328 11.61 -10.35 0.77
N ALA A 329 11.39 -11.42 1.51
CA ALA A 329 12.14 -11.77 2.71
C ALA A 329 12.79 -13.15 2.55
N ILE A 330 14.11 -13.21 2.77
CA ILE A 330 14.89 -14.44 2.77
C ILE A 330 15.47 -14.67 4.16
N VAL A 331 15.27 -15.87 4.70
CA VAL A 331 15.83 -16.30 5.98
C VAL A 331 16.83 -17.42 5.74
N GLN A 332 18.08 -17.22 6.17
CA GLN A 332 19.11 -18.26 6.19
C GLN A 332 19.86 -18.23 7.51
N GLY A 333 19.72 -19.29 8.32
CA GLY A 333 20.32 -19.33 9.65
C GLY A 333 19.75 -18.20 10.53
N SER A 334 20.63 -17.37 11.11
CA SER A 334 20.24 -16.18 11.89
C SER A 334 20.00 -14.93 11.05
N LYS A 335 20.19 -14.97 9.74
CA LYS A 335 20.11 -13.78 8.89
C LYS A 335 18.76 -13.66 8.22
N LEU A 336 18.17 -12.48 8.33
CA LEU A 336 17.00 -12.05 7.59
C LEU A 336 17.41 -10.97 6.60
N ILE A 337 17.16 -11.19 5.31
CA ILE A 337 17.40 -10.23 4.23
C ILE A 337 16.04 -9.82 3.68
N VAL A 338 15.76 -8.52 3.66
CA VAL A 338 14.50 -7.98 3.13
C VAL A 338 14.80 -7.03 1.98
N ALA A 339 14.19 -7.31 0.83
CA ALA A 339 14.26 -6.47 -0.36
C ALA A 339 12.89 -5.85 -0.61
N ASN A 340 12.84 -4.53 -0.81
CA ASN A 340 11.60 -3.82 -1.10
C ASN A 340 11.68 -3.06 -2.43
N VAL A 341 10.63 -3.16 -3.23
CA VAL A 341 10.37 -2.36 -4.44
C VAL A 341 8.91 -1.93 -4.40
N GLY A 342 8.61 -0.85 -3.70
CA GLY A 342 7.28 -0.24 -3.72
C GLY A 342 6.84 0.12 -2.32
N ASP A 343 5.53 0.11 -2.10
CA ASP A 343 4.86 0.51 -0.85
C ASP A 343 4.21 -0.64 -0.08
N SER A 344 4.45 -1.88 -0.50
CA SER A 344 4.36 -3.01 0.43
C SER A 344 5.39 -2.87 1.55
N ARG A 345 5.04 -3.33 2.76
CA ARG A 345 5.89 -3.17 3.95
C ARG A 345 6.02 -4.45 4.75
N GLY A 346 7.24 -4.69 5.24
CA GLY A 346 7.55 -5.71 6.23
C GLY A 346 7.77 -5.09 7.61
N VAL A 347 7.29 -5.76 8.66
CA VAL A 347 7.46 -5.36 10.06
C VAL A 347 7.80 -6.59 10.90
N MET A 348 8.74 -6.44 11.81
CA MET A 348 9.16 -7.46 12.78
C MET A 348 8.65 -7.09 14.17
N TYR A 349 8.14 -8.08 14.91
CA TYR A 349 7.80 -7.91 16.32
C TYR A 349 8.88 -8.60 17.18
N ASP A 350 9.68 -7.80 17.87
CA ASP A 350 10.84 -8.26 18.63
C ASP A 350 10.48 -8.82 20.03
N TRP A 351 11.45 -9.43 20.73
CA TRP A 351 11.23 -9.96 22.08
C TRP A 351 10.83 -8.92 23.13
N ARG A 352 11.07 -7.62 22.85
CA ARG A 352 10.71 -6.51 23.74
C ARG A 352 9.29 -6.01 23.48
N GLY A 353 8.62 -6.57 22.48
CA GLY A 353 7.31 -6.13 22.03
C GLY A 353 7.36 -4.84 21.19
N ILE A 354 8.47 -4.59 20.50
CA ILE A 354 8.65 -3.42 19.64
C ILE A 354 8.43 -3.81 18.18
N ALA A 355 7.61 -3.02 17.48
CA ALA A 355 7.45 -3.12 16.04
C ALA A 355 8.63 -2.45 15.32
N ILE A 356 9.43 -3.23 14.60
CA ILE A 356 10.61 -2.77 13.88
C ILE A 356 10.33 -2.87 12.37
N PRO A 357 10.34 -1.76 11.62
CA PRO A 357 10.14 -1.81 10.17
C PRO A 357 11.31 -2.53 9.49
N LEU A 358 10.98 -3.50 8.65
CA LEU A 358 11.93 -4.29 7.84
C LEU A 358 12.14 -3.71 6.44
N SER A 359 11.27 -2.79 6.02
CA SER A 359 11.37 -2.03 4.78
C SER A 359 10.79 -0.62 4.96
N PHE A 360 11.09 0.26 4.01
CA PHE A 360 10.51 1.59 3.92
C PHE A 360 9.78 1.73 2.59
N ASP A 361 8.55 2.21 2.63
CA ASP A 361 7.72 2.38 1.43
C ASP A 361 8.37 3.34 0.45
N HIS A 362 8.25 3.10 -0.85
CA HIS A 362 8.73 4.01 -1.88
C HIS A 362 7.64 4.96 -2.34
N LYS A 363 7.15 5.83 -1.43
CA LYS A 363 6.10 6.81 -1.78
C LYS A 363 6.69 8.07 -2.45
N PRO A 364 6.05 8.64 -3.48
CA PRO A 364 6.57 9.78 -4.25
C PRO A 364 6.97 10.99 -3.39
N GLN A 365 6.23 11.28 -2.32
CA GLN A 365 6.48 12.43 -1.44
C GLN A 365 7.77 12.35 -0.62
N GLN A 366 8.41 11.17 -0.54
CA GLN A 366 9.66 11.02 0.17
C GLN A 366 10.78 11.81 -0.49
N VAL A 367 11.67 12.38 0.32
CA VAL A 367 12.69 13.32 -0.18
C VAL A 367 13.60 12.69 -1.23
N ARG A 368 14.05 11.44 -1.01
CA ARG A 368 14.92 10.69 -1.95
C ARG A 368 14.22 10.44 -3.28
N GLU A 369 12.98 9.96 -3.24
CA GLU A 369 12.22 9.62 -4.45
C GLU A 369 11.75 10.87 -5.19
N ARG A 370 11.28 11.89 -4.47
CA ARG A 370 10.92 13.19 -5.05
C ARG A 370 12.08 13.82 -5.80
N LYS A 371 13.27 13.80 -5.21
CA LYS A 371 14.47 14.32 -5.86
C LYS A 371 14.77 13.52 -7.13
N ARG A 372 14.80 12.20 -7.05
CA ARG A 372 15.03 11.32 -8.22
C ARG A 372 14.04 11.58 -9.36
N ILE A 373 12.74 11.67 -9.04
CA ILE A 373 11.67 11.92 -10.02
C ILE A 373 11.86 13.29 -10.66
N HIS A 374 12.19 14.32 -9.87
CA HIS A 374 12.44 15.67 -10.36
C HIS A 374 13.67 15.74 -11.26
N ASP A 375 14.77 15.10 -10.86
CA ASP A 375 16.02 15.02 -11.62
C ASP A 375 15.82 14.29 -12.97
N ALA A 376 14.88 13.34 -13.04
CA ALA A 376 14.45 12.68 -14.27
C ALA A 376 13.49 13.54 -15.14
N GLY A 377 13.22 14.79 -14.77
CA GLY A 377 12.29 15.68 -15.47
C GLY A 377 10.81 15.43 -15.19
N GLY A 378 10.51 14.56 -14.22
CA GLY A 378 9.15 14.28 -13.77
C GLY A 378 8.62 15.28 -12.75
N PHE A 379 7.35 15.12 -12.39
CA PHE A 379 6.70 15.87 -11.33
C PHE A 379 5.83 14.95 -10.48
N ILE A 380 5.45 15.42 -9.29
CA ILE A 380 4.52 14.73 -8.41
C ILE A 380 3.26 15.59 -8.30
N ALA A 381 2.10 14.97 -8.44
CA ALA A 381 0.81 15.64 -8.26
C ALA A 381 -0.02 14.92 -7.20
N PHE A 382 -0.77 15.70 -6.42
CA PHE A 382 -1.70 15.17 -5.43
C PHE A 382 -3.09 14.94 -6.07
N ARG A 383 -3.55 13.69 -6.09
CA ARG A 383 -4.89 13.28 -6.56
C ARG A 383 -5.47 12.25 -5.61
N GLY A 384 -5.95 12.72 -4.46
CA GLY A 384 -6.30 11.91 -3.29
C GLY A 384 -5.07 11.41 -2.54
N VAL A 385 -4.09 10.87 -3.28
CA VAL A 385 -2.75 10.50 -2.82
C VAL A 385 -1.69 11.15 -3.71
N TRP A 386 -0.45 11.24 -3.25
CA TRP A 386 0.68 11.72 -4.05
C TRP A 386 1.01 10.73 -5.16
N ARG A 387 1.15 11.21 -6.39
CA ARG A 387 1.36 10.36 -7.56
C ARG A 387 2.47 10.87 -8.48
N VAL A 388 3.31 9.96 -8.95
CA VAL A 388 4.32 10.21 -10.00
C VAL A 388 3.61 10.54 -11.30
N ALA A 389 3.95 11.69 -11.89
CA ALA A 389 3.29 12.25 -13.07
C ALA A 389 1.75 12.34 -12.97
N GLY A 390 1.21 12.34 -11.74
CA GLY A 390 -0.24 12.31 -11.50
C GLY A 390 -0.92 10.96 -11.77
N VAL A 391 -0.16 9.87 -11.93
CA VAL A 391 -0.64 8.53 -12.30
C VAL A 391 -0.40 7.50 -11.20
N LEU A 392 0.86 7.19 -10.88
CA LEU A 392 1.20 6.07 -10.01
C LEU A 392 1.45 6.51 -8.56
N ALA A 393 0.86 5.81 -7.58
CA ALA A 393 0.95 6.16 -6.15
C ALA A 393 2.25 5.69 -5.47
N THR A 394 2.97 4.75 -6.09
CA THR A 394 4.34 4.34 -5.73
C THR A 394 5.36 4.98 -6.68
N SER A 395 6.59 5.14 -6.22
CA SER A 395 7.71 5.64 -7.00
C SER A 395 8.63 4.55 -7.53
N ARG A 396 8.50 3.32 -7.03
CA ARG A 396 9.24 2.14 -7.49
C ARG A 396 8.28 0.96 -7.66
N ALA A 397 8.45 0.23 -8.76
CA ALA A 397 7.63 -0.92 -9.11
C ALA A 397 8.35 -1.73 -10.21
N LEU A 398 7.97 -2.98 -10.40
CA LEU A 398 8.23 -3.74 -11.62
C LEU A 398 7.13 -3.45 -12.65
N GLY A 399 7.44 -3.52 -13.95
CA GLY A 399 6.47 -3.21 -15.01
C GLY A 399 6.34 -1.70 -15.25
N ASP A 400 5.12 -1.15 -15.31
CA ASP A 400 4.86 0.30 -15.46
C ASP A 400 5.66 0.98 -16.59
N TYR A 401 5.85 0.28 -17.71
CA TYR A 401 6.79 0.71 -18.76
C TYR A 401 6.61 2.16 -19.26
N PRO A 402 5.39 2.75 -19.35
CA PRO A 402 5.24 4.13 -19.81
C PRO A 402 5.92 5.15 -18.89
N LEU A 403 6.07 4.84 -17.59
CA LEU A 403 6.78 5.67 -16.62
C LEU A 403 8.27 5.34 -16.59
N LYS A 404 8.66 4.10 -16.89
CA LYS A 404 10.06 3.66 -16.95
C LYS A 404 10.81 4.17 -18.17
N ASP A 405 10.15 4.25 -19.31
CA ASP A 405 10.73 4.85 -20.53
C ASP A 405 11.15 6.31 -20.32
N LYS A 406 10.58 6.95 -19.29
CA LYS A 406 10.89 8.33 -18.86
C LYS A 406 11.74 8.38 -17.58
N ASN A 407 12.25 7.24 -17.10
CA ASN A 407 13.01 7.09 -15.86
C ASN A 407 12.30 7.62 -14.59
N LEU A 408 10.98 7.74 -14.61
CA LEU A 408 10.20 8.26 -13.49
C LEU A 408 9.97 7.20 -12.41
N VAL A 409 9.86 5.94 -12.81
CA VAL A 409 9.75 4.76 -11.94
C VAL A 409 10.93 3.85 -12.20
N ILE A 410 11.46 3.24 -11.14
CA ILE A 410 12.58 2.28 -11.21
C ILE A 410 12.23 1.00 -10.46
N ALA A 411 12.86 -0.12 -10.81
CA ALA A 411 12.70 -1.40 -10.11
C ALA A 411 13.82 -1.69 -9.10
N THR A 412 14.79 -0.79 -8.94
CA THR A 412 15.93 -1.03 -8.03
C THR A 412 15.44 -1.18 -6.58
N PRO A 413 15.72 -2.33 -5.93
CA PRO A 413 15.28 -2.57 -4.56
C PRO A 413 16.13 -1.82 -3.55
N ASP A 414 15.52 -1.49 -2.41
CA ASP A 414 16.26 -1.22 -1.18
C ASP A 414 16.40 -2.54 -0.41
N ILE A 415 17.64 -2.88 0.02
CA ILE A 415 17.96 -4.12 0.73
C ILE A 415 18.34 -3.78 2.18
N LEU A 416 17.66 -4.43 3.13
CA LEU A 416 18.01 -4.39 4.55
C LEU A 416 18.36 -5.80 5.04
N THR A 417 19.30 -5.90 5.97
CA THR A 417 19.74 -7.17 6.56
C THR A 417 19.74 -7.07 8.07
N PHE A 418 19.16 -8.07 8.73
CA PHE A 418 18.97 -8.14 10.17
C PHE A 418 19.55 -9.44 10.72
N GLU A 419 20.13 -9.37 11.92
CA GLU A 419 20.56 -10.54 12.69
C GLU A 419 19.45 -10.92 13.68
N LEU A 420 18.74 -12.01 13.39
CA LEU A 420 17.61 -12.51 14.17
C LEU A 420 18.01 -12.85 15.61
N ASN A 421 19.26 -13.27 15.84
CA ASN A 421 19.78 -13.53 17.19
C ASN A 421 19.79 -12.29 18.09
N ASP A 422 20.00 -11.09 17.52
CA ASP A 422 20.02 -9.84 18.27
C ASP A 422 18.59 -9.34 18.57
N HIS A 423 17.65 -9.60 17.65
CA HIS A 423 16.26 -9.14 17.73
C HIS A 423 15.29 -10.13 18.36
N LYS A 424 15.62 -11.42 18.36
CA LYS A 424 14.79 -12.53 18.85
C LYS A 424 13.30 -12.35 18.54
N PRO A 425 12.93 -12.21 17.26
CA PRO A 425 11.56 -11.88 16.91
C PRO A 425 10.59 -12.99 17.26
N HIS A 426 9.40 -12.61 17.71
CA HIS A 426 8.28 -13.53 17.86
C HIS A 426 7.71 -13.88 16.48
N PHE A 427 7.50 -12.85 15.65
CA PHE A 427 6.98 -13.02 14.30
C PHE A 427 7.34 -11.85 13.38
N LEU A 428 7.18 -12.06 12.07
CA LEU A 428 7.21 -11.04 11.03
C LEU A 428 5.82 -10.90 10.41
N ILE A 429 5.51 -9.70 9.92
CA ILE A 429 4.35 -9.39 9.08
C ILE A 429 4.89 -8.82 7.77
N LEU A 430 4.54 -9.42 6.63
CA LEU A 430 4.74 -8.86 5.30
C LEU A 430 3.36 -8.61 4.68
N ALA A 431 3.09 -7.40 4.20
CA ALA A 431 1.77 -7.10 3.64
C ALA A 431 1.79 -6.00 2.57
N SER A 432 0.74 -6.01 1.73
CA SER A 432 0.46 -4.97 0.73
C SER A 432 -0.05 -3.67 1.37
N ASP A 433 -0.11 -2.59 0.59
CA ASP A 433 -0.56 -1.29 1.11
C ASP A 433 -2.04 -1.32 1.56
N GLY A 434 -2.83 -2.25 1.02
CA GLY A 434 -4.19 -2.52 1.48
C GLY A 434 -4.29 -2.87 2.96
N LEU A 435 -3.23 -3.34 3.61
CA LEU A 435 -3.13 -3.38 5.09
C LEU A 435 -2.63 -2.04 5.65
N TRP A 436 -1.47 -1.59 5.18
CA TRP A 436 -0.73 -0.49 5.81
C TRP A 436 -1.39 0.88 5.69
N ASP A 437 -2.36 1.04 4.79
CA ASP A 437 -3.20 2.23 4.69
C ASP A 437 -4.24 2.31 5.82
N THR A 438 -4.53 1.21 6.53
CA THR A 438 -5.52 1.19 7.63
C THR A 438 -4.95 0.81 9.00
N PHE A 439 -3.68 0.41 9.06
CA PHE A 439 -2.96 0.03 10.28
C PHE A 439 -1.61 0.72 10.39
N SER A 440 -1.29 1.20 11.58
CA SER A 440 0.11 1.46 11.97
C SER A 440 0.87 0.16 12.22
N ASN A 441 2.21 0.23 12.24
CA ASN A 441 3.08 -0.91 12.50
C ASN A 441 2.77 -1.52 13.88
N GLU A 442 2.62 -0.67 14.90
CA GLU A 442 2.40 -1.05 16.29
C GLU A 442 1.02 -1.71 16.48
N GLU A 443 -0.03 -1.16 15.85
CA GLU A 443 -1.38 -1.72 15.89
C GLU A 443 -1.44 -3.10 15.22
N ALA A 444 -0.80 -3.25 14.05
CA ALA A 444 -0.77 -4.53 13.34
C ALA A 444 -0.05 -5.62 14.17
N CYS A 445 1.09 -5.28 14.76
CA CYS A 445 1.83 -6.20 15.64
C CYS A 445 1.02 -6.58 16.88
N THR A 446 0.39 -5.61 17.54
CA THR A 446 -0.44 -5.89 18.73
C THR A 446 -1.59 -6.80 18.38
N PHE A 447 -2.26 -6.53 17.25
CA PHE A 447 -3.37 -7.35 16.76
C PHE A 447 -2.94 -8.80 16.51
N VAL A 448 -1.84 -9.01 15.77
CA VAL A 448 -1.32 -10.36 15.50
C VAL A 448 -0.91 -11.07 16.79
N GLN A 449 -0.29 -10.36 17.74
CA GLN A 449 0.12 -10.93 19.01
C GLN A 449 -1.08 -11.47 19.83
N GLU A 450 -2.24 -10.83 19.74
CA GLU A 450 -3.49 -11.29 20.38
C GLU A 450 -4.12 -12.51 19.66
N HIS A 451 -3.90 -12.61 18.35
CA HIS A 451 -4.48 -13.64 17.48
C HIS A 451 -3.49 -14.76 17.10
N LEU A 452 -2.29 -14.78 17.70
CA LEU A 452 -1.22 -15.72 17.35
C LEU A 452 -1.57 -17.20 17.62
N LYS A 453 -2.60 -17.45 18.44
CA LYS A 453 -3.12 -18.79 18.76
C LYS A 453 -4.10 -19.31 17.71
N GLU A 454 -4.52 -18.47 16.78
CA GLU A 454 -5.37 -18.87 15.67
C GLU A 454 -4.61 -19.80 14.70
N PRO A 455 -5.30 -20.67 13.95
CA PRO A 455 -4.65 -21.62 13.04
C PRO A 455 -3.73 -20.96 12.00
N ASP A 456 -4.08 -19.75 11.58
CA ASP A 456 -3.44 -18.94 10.56
C ASP A 456 -2.54 -17.84 11.15
N PHE A 457 -2.22 -17.93 12.45
CA PHE A 457 -1.43 -16.95 13.19
C PHE A 457 -1.98 -15.51 13.14
N GLY A 458 -3.29 -15.35 12.91
CA GLY A 458 -3.97 -14.06 12.83
C GLY A 458 -3.87 -13.33 11.49
N ALA A 459 -3.30 -13.95 10.44
CA ALA A 459 -3.15 -13.33 9.13
C ALA A 459 -4.49 -12.95 8.49
N LYS A 460 -5.46 -13.88 8.52
CA LYS A 460 -6.82 -13.71 8.02
C LYS A 460 -7.59 -12.69 8.84
N SER A 461 -7.52 -12.80 10.17
CA SER A 461 -8.17 -11.87 11.09
C SER A 461 -7.69 -10.44 10.85
N LEU A 462 -6.38 -10.25 10.65
CA LEU A 462 -5.79 -8.93 10.37
C LEU A 462 -6.24 -8.37 9.01
N ALA A 463 -6.21 -9.18 7.95
CA ALA A 463 -6.65 -8.77 6.62
C ALA A 463 -8.14 -8.40 6.59
N MET A 464 -8.98 -9.22 7.23
CA MET A 464 -10.43 -8.96 7.33
C MET A 464 -10.73 -7.73 8.18
N GLU A 465 -9.92 -7.46 9.21
CA GLU A 465 -10.04 -6.23 9.98
C GLU A 465 -9.69 -4.99 9.14
N SER A 466 -8.64 -5.05 8.31
CA SER A 466 -8.34 -3.97 7.35
C SER A 466 -9.49 -3.72 6.37
N TYR A 467 -10.11 -4.79 5.87
CA TYR A 467 -11.27 -4.70 4.99
C TYR A 467 -12.45 -3.97 5.67
N LYS A 468 -12.74 -4.35 6.93
CA LYS A 468 -13.80 -3.74 7.76
C LYS A 468 -13.50 -2.27 8.06
N ARG A 469 -12.24 -1.90 8.30
CA ARG A 469 -11.78 -0.51 8.50
C ARG A 469 -11.96 0.38 7.28
N GLY A 470 -12.23 -0.21 6.11
CA GLY A 470 -12.56 0.54 4.90
C GLY A 470 -11.46 0.54 3.85
N SER A 471 -10.48 -0.37 3.92
CA SER A 471 -9.44 -0.48 2.90
C SER A 471 -10.03 -0.55 1.49
N VAL A 472 -9.53 0.30 0.60
CA VAL A 472 -10.01 0.41 -0.78
C VAL A 472 -9.25 -0.48 -1.74
N ASP A 473 -8.19 -1.15 -1.27
CA ASP A 473 -7.30 -1.97 -2.09
C ASP A 473 -7.51 -3.47 -1.95
N ASN A 474 -6.78 -4.27 -2.73
CA ASN A 474 -6.53 -5.67 -2.41
C ASN A 474 -5.71 -5.77 -1.12
N ILE A 475 -5.96 -6.81 -0.33
CA ILE A 475 -5.36 -6.94 1.00
C ILE A 475 -4.68 -8.28 1.06
N THR A 476 -3.36 -8.27 1.17
CA THR A 476 -2.53 -9.46 1.32
C THR A 476 -1.69 -9.33 2.57
N VAL A 477 -1.80 -10.30 3.47
CA VAL A 477 -1.10 -10.35 4.76
C VAL A 477 -0.42 -11.70 4.90
N LEU A 478 0.87 -11.70 5.20
CA LEU A 478 1.68 -12.88 5.46
C LEU A 478 2.32 -12.74 6.85
N VAL A 479 2.07 -13.71 7.73
CA VAL A 479 2.63 -13.80 9.08
C VAL A 479 3.60 -14.97 9.17
N ILE A 480 4.79 -14.73 9.73
CA ILE A 480 5.86 -15.73 9.89
C ILE A 480 6.22 -15.81 11.37
N VAL A 481 6.07 -16.96 12.00
CA VAL A 481 6.25 -17.18 13.44
C VAL A 481 7.52 -17.96 13.73
N PHE A 482 8.36 -17.43 14.62
CA PHE A 482 9.57 -18.12 15.08
C PHE A 482 9.29 -18.87 16.38
N LYS A 483 9.72 -20.13 16.44
CA LYS A 483 9.56 -20.99 17.61
C LYS A 483 10.94 -21.30 18.22
N ASN A 484 11.05 -21.20 19.54
CA ASN A 484 12.18 -21.69 20.35
C ASN A 484 13.56 -21.10 19.98
N ASP A 485 13.67 -19.84 19.56
CA ASP A 485 14.92 -19.22 19.10
C ASP A 485 15.62 -19.97 17.95
N VAL A 486 14.91 -20.92 17.30
CA VAL A 486 15.39 -21.64 16.13
C VAL A 486 14.82 -20.92 14.91
N TYR A 487 15.63 -20.06 14.30
CA TYR A 487 15.28 -19.31 13.10
C TYR A 487 15.27 -20.16 11.81
N LYS A 488 15.34 -21.49 11.95
CA LYS A 488 15.13 -22.42 10.84
C LYS A 488 13.63 -22.67 10.72
N ILE A 489 13.01 -22.06 9.71
CA ILE A 489 11.57 -22.17 9.47
C ILE A 489 11.21 -23.52 8.82
N GLY A 490 12.21 -24.25 8.32
CA GLY A 490 12.06 -25.64 7.89
C GLY A 490 13.17 -26.54 8.43
N SER A 491 12.83 -27.36 9.44
CA SER A 491 13.56 -28.61 9.68
C SER A 491 12.73 -29.76 9.15
N SER A 492 13.30 -30.59 8.28
CA SER A 492 12.80 -31.95 8.09
C SER A 492 12.80 -32.62 9.47
N THR A 493 11.62 -32.88 10.02
CA THR A 493 11.51 -33.73 11.21
C THR A 493 11.90 -35.14 10.82
N GLY A 494 13.15 -35.50 11.11
CA GLY A 494 13.45 -36.87 11.47
C GLY A 494 12.57 -37.22 12.67
N ARG A 495 11.81 -38.31 12.55
CA ARG A 495 11.03 -39.01 13.59
C ARG A 495 11.24 -38.44 15.00
N ALA A 496 10.36 -37.55 15.42
CA ALA A 496 10.08 -37.37 16.84
C ALA A 496 9.24 -38.59 17.26
N GLY A 497 9.68 -39.26 18.32
CA GLY A 497 9.22 -40.59 18.73
C GLY A 497 7.71 -40.71 18.91
N GLU A 498 7.23 -41.91 18.65
CA GLU A 498 5.93 -42.41 19.11
C GLU A 498 5.85 -42.29 20.63
N GLU A 499 5.30 -41.18 21.14
CA GLU A 499 4.53 -41.25 22.37
C GLU A 499 3.16 -41.82 22.03
N SER A 500 3.06 -43.12 22.26
CA SER A 500 1.83 -43.90 22.23
C SER A 500 0.73 -43.19 23.04
N LEU A 501 -0.30 -42.71 22.33
CA LEU A 501 -1.60 -42.41 22.92
C LEU A 501 -2.11 -43.69 23.62
N LYS A 502 -2.03 -43.71 24.94
CA LYS A 502 -2.77 -44.65 25.77
C LYS A 502 -4.26 -44.37 25.59
N VAL A 503 -4.90 -45.21 24.78
CA VAL A 503 -6.36 -45.34 24.72
C VAL A 503 -6.85 -45.74 26.13
N PRO A 504 -7.84 -45.04 26.72
CA PRO A 504 -8.43 -45.47 27.97
C PRO A 504 -9.18 -46.79 27.77
N ALA A 505 -8.91 -47.74 28.66
CA ALA A 505 -9.47 -49.08 28.65
C ALA A 505 -11.01 -49.07 28.60
N LYS A 506 -11.55 -49.89 27.70
CA LYS A 506 -12.97 -50.25 27.64
C LYS A 506 -13.42 -50.79 29.00
N SER A 507 -14.43 -50.16 29.58
CA SER A 507 -15.20 -50.69 30.71
C SER A 507 -15.83 -52.03 30.31
N GLN A 508 -15.47 -53.08 31.04
CA GLN A 508 -16.12 -54.39 30.94
C GLN A 508 -17.56 -54.32 31.48
N PRO A 509 -18.52 -55.05 30.88
CA PRO A 509 -19.87 -55.15 31.39
C PRO A 509 -19.92 -56.05 32.64
N VAL A 510 -20.50 -55.51 33.71
CA VAL A 510 -20.76 -56.21 34.98
C VAL A 510 -21.89 -57.22 34.79
N ALA A 511 -21.66 -58.47 35.21
CA ALA A 511 -22.63 -59.56 35.18
C ALA A 511 -23.78 -59.32 36.19
N PRO A 512 -25.01 -59.77 35.89
CA PRO A 512 -26.16 -59.57 36.77
C PRO A 512 -26.12 -60.50 37.99
N ALA A 513 -26.33 -59.92 39.18
CA ALA A 513 -26.42 -60.62 40.44
C ALA A 513 -27.71 -61.47 40.52
N VAL A 514 -27.54 -62.74 40.88
CA VAL A 514 -28.59 -63.70 41.22
C VAL A 514 -29.20 -63.32 42.57
N VAL A 515 -30.44 -62.84 42.56
CA VAL A 515 -31.23 -62.60 43.79
C VAL A 515 -32.01 -63.86 44.12
N GLN A 516 -31.66 -64.49 45.24
CA GLN A 516 -32.45 -65.56 45.85
C GLN A 516 -33.72 -64.98 46.49
N ARG A 517 -34.84 -65.68 46.27
CA ARG A 517 -36.16 -65.38 46.84
C ARG A 517 -36.18 -65.63 48.35
N SER A 518 -36.75 -64.70 49.11
CA SER A 518 -37.41 -65.00 50.38
C SER A 518 -38.71 -64.20 50.51
N ASN A 519 -39.77 -64.94 50.83
CA ASN A 519 -41.16 -64.51 51.01
C ASN A 519 -41.34 -63.49 52.15
N SER A 520 -42.24 -62.51 51.98
CA SER A 520 -43.33 -62.24 52.95
C SER A 520 -44.32 -61.17 52.42
N ILE A 521 -45.49 -61.63 51.97
CA ILE A 521 -46.79 -61.41 52.62
C ILE A 521 -47.12 -60.00 53.19
N LYS A 522 -48.29 -59.51 52.75
CA LYS A 522 -49.36 -58.73 53.44
C LYS A 522 -49.49 -57.21 53.21
N THR A 523 -50.56 -56.92 52.47
CA THR A 523 -51.80 -56.20 52.85
C THR A 523 -52.02 -54.74 52.47
N LYS A 524 -53.15 -54.62 51.75
CA LYS A 524 -54.16 -53.57 51.62
C LYS A 524 -53.88 -52.45 50.63
#